data_AF-A0A2U1MEB9-F1
#
_entry.id   AF-A0A2U1MEB9-F1
#
_cell.length_a   1.000
_cell.length_b   1.000
_cell.length_c   1.000
_cell.angle_alpha   90.00
_cell.angle_beta   90.00
_cell.angle_gamma   90.00
#
_symmetry.space_group_name_H-M   'P 1'
#
loop_
_entity.id
_entity.type
_entity.pdbx_description
1 polymer ?
#
loop_
_entity_poly.entity_id
_entity_poly.type
_entity_poly.pdbx_seq_one_letter_code
_entity_poly.pdbx_strand_id
1 'polypeptide(L)' 'MLVRVVHSGTNTLKDATSEAIRDWVTIVETTHYILGSLAGPHPYPIMVREFYAVTGKETRKQALEKWGGTYA' A
#
# COMPACT_ATOMS: atom_id res chain seq x y z
N MET A 1 5.98 12.71 17.70
CA MET A 1 5.45 11.63 16.87
C MET A 1 4.69 10.69 17.79
N LEU A 2 3.36 10.68 17.73
CA LEU A 2 2.53 9.81 18.59
C LEU A 2 2.13 8.57 17.78
N VAL A 3 2.29 7.39 18.39
CA VAL A 3 1.87 6.10 17.82
C VAL A 3 0.71 5.59 18.67
N ARG A 4 -0.41 5.22 18.04
CA ARG A 4 -1.56 4.63 18.72
C ARG A 4 -1.47 3.11 18.64
N VAL A 5 -1.33 2.46 19.79
CA VAL A 5 -1.31 1.00 19.88
C VAL A 5 -2.74 0.46 19.76
N VAL A 6 -2.91 -0.59 18.96
CA VAL A 6 -4.18 -1.30 18.82
C VAL A 6 -4.15 -2.54 19.70
N HIS A 7 -5.11 -2.62 20.63
CA HIS A 7 -5.25 -3.75 21.56
C HIS A 7 -6.36 -4.74 21.18
N SER A 8 -7.14 -4.41 20.14
CA SER A 8 -8.23 -5.25 19.66
C SER A 8 -7.69 -6.42 18.82
N GLY A 9 -8.34 -7.58 18.93
CA GLY A 9 -8.06 -8.72 18.06
C GLY A 9 -6.79 -9.48 18.46
N THR A 10 -5.96 -9.83 17.47
CA THR A 10 -4.76 -10.67 17.66
C THR A 10 -3.47 -9.86 17.68
N ASN A 11 -3.55 -8.53 17.79
CA ASN A 11 -2.41 -7.60 17.77
C ASN A 11 -1.53 -7.75 16.52
N THR A 12 -2.17 -7.87 15.36
CA THR A 12 -1.50 -8.02 14.06
C THR A 12 -1.72 -6.83 13.15
N LEU A 13 -1.04 -6.81 12.00
CA LEU A 13 -1.25 -5.82 10.94
C LEU A 13 -2.72 -5.72 10.50
N LYS A 14 -3.43 -6.85 10.46
CA LYS A 14 -4.86 -6.88 10.09
C LYS A 14 -5.70 -6.04 11.05
N ASP A 15 -5.42 -6.15 12.35
CA ASP A 15 -6.17 -5.42 13.39
C ASP A 15 -5.88 -3.93 13.30
N ALA A 16 -4.61 -3.55 13.16
CA ALA A 16 -4.20 -2.16 12.96
C ALA A 16 -4.85 -1.53 11.71
N THR A 17 -4.87 -2.26 10.60
CA THR A 17 -5.50 -1.82 9.34
C THR A 17 -7.01 -1.65 9.50
N SER A 18 -7.66 -2.56 10.25
CA SER A 18 -9.10 -2.54 10.50
C SER A 18 -9.51 -1.38 11.41
N GLU A 19 -8.71 -1.06 12.43
CA GLU A 19 -8.94 0.12 13.28
C GLU A 19 -8.68 1.41 12.52
N ALA A 20 -7.61 1.48 11.72
CA ALA A 20 -7.27 2.68 10.96
C ALA A 20 -8.34 3.06 9.93
N ILE A 21 -8.93 2.08 9.22
CA ILE A 21 -10.02 2.37 8.28
C ILE A 21 -11.31 2.79 9.01
N ARG A 22 -11.60 2.21 10.18
CA ARG A 22 -12.74 2.63 11.01
C ARG A 22 -12.57 4.06 11.50
N ASP A 23 -11.39 4.40 11.98
CA ASP A 23 -11.04 5.75 12.45
C ASP A 23 -11.16 6.77 11.31
N TRP A 24 -10.57 6.46 10.15
CA TRP A 24 -10.63 7.32 8.97
C TRP A 24 -12.05 7.68 8.54
N VAL A 25 -12.97 6.70 8.53
CA VAL A 25 -14.37 6.94 8.15
C VAL A 25 -15.04 8.00 9.04
N THR A 26 -14.60 8.17 10.28
CA THR A 26 -15.15 9.20 11.20
C THR A 26 -14.68 10.63 10.89
N ILE A 27 -13.57 10.79 10.16
CA ILE A 27 -12.91 12.08 9.89
C ILE A 27 -12.47 12.22 8.41
N VAL A 28 -13.24 11.62 7.51
CA VAL A 28 -12.90 11.46 6.08
C VAL A 28 -12.64 12.78 5.35
N GLU A 29 -13.26 13.87 5.78
CA GLU A 29 -13.14 15.19 5.15
C GLU A 29 -11.78 15.84 5.35
N THR A 30 -11.10 15.52 6.45
CA THR A 30 -9.85 16.17 6.87
C THR A 30 -8.66 15.22 6.86
N THR A 31 -8.91 13.91 6.75
CA THR A 31 -7.88 12.88 6.85
C THR A 31 -7.90 11.99 5.62
N HIS A 32 -6.72 11.76 5.03
CA HIS A 32 -6.56 10.81 3.95
C HIS A 32 -5.96 9.49 4.48
N TYR A 33 -6.64 8.38 4.23
CA TYR A 33 -6.16 7.06 4.60
C TYR A 33 -5.18 6.53 3.56
N ILE A 34 -3.90 6.49 3.93
CA ILE A 34 -2.82 5.99 3.07
C ILE A 34 -2.72 4.46 3.24
N LEU A 35 -3.20 3.72 2.25
CA LEU A 35 -3.05 2.27 2.21
C LEU A 35 -1.77 1.87 1.45
N GLY A 36 -0.82 1.25 2.15
CA GLY A 36 0.48 0.85 1.59
C GLY A 36 0.52 -0.52 0.92
N SER A 37 -0.63 -1.14 0.63
CA SER A 37 -0.69 -2.49 0.05
C SER A 37 -1.81 -2.60 -0.98
N LEU A 38 -1.71 -3.59 -1.87
CA LEU A 38 -2.70 -3.97 -2.89
C LEU A 38 -3.93 -4.64 -2.25
N ALA A 39 -4.46 -4.03 -1.20
CA ALA A 39 -5.56 -4.54 -0.39
C ALA A 39 -6.73 -3.53 -0.38
N GLY A 40 -7.82 -3.91 0.26
CA GLY A 40 -8.99 -3.05 0.43
C GLY A 40 -9.92 -3.01 -0.78
N PRO A 41 -11.03 -2.26 -0.67
CA PRO A 41 -12.01 -2.14 -1.74
C PRO A 41 -11.49 -1.29 -2.89
N HIS A 42 -12.13 -1.40 -4.06
CA HIS A 42 -11.97 -0.44 -5.13
C HIS A 42 -12.15 1.00 -4.58
N PRO A 43 -11.29 1.97 -4.94
CA PRO A 43 -10.25 1.94 -5.98
C PRO A 43 -8.83 1.57 -5.52
N TYR A 44 -8.61 1.29 -4.23
CA TYR A 44 -7.27 1.19 -3.64
C TYR A 44 -6.32 0.18 -4.32
N PRO A 45 -6.72 -1.07 -4.64
CA PRO A 45 -5.81 -2.02 -5.26
C PRO A 45 -5.25 -1.55 -6.60
N ILE A 46 -6.07 -0.89 -7.43
CA ILE A 46 -5.62 -0.39 -8.73
C ILE A 46 -4.73 0.83 -8.56
N MET A 47 -5.14 1.77 -7.69
CA MET A 47 -4.38 2.99 -7.43
C MET A 47 -2.97 2.66 -6.90
N VAL A 48 -2.88 1.76 -5.91
CA VAL A 48 -1.61 1.34 -5.31
C VAL A 48 -0.74 0.63 -6.35
N ARG A 49 -1.31 -0.23 -7.20
CA ARG A 49 -0.57 -0.88 -8.31
C ARG A 49 0.08 0.16 -9.23
N GLU A 50 -0.65 1.20 -9.61
CA GLU A 50 -0.11 2.24 -10.49
C GLU A 50 1.03 3.02 -9.83
N PHE A 51 0.93 3.32 -8.53
CA PHE A 51 2.03 3.97 -7.80
C PHE A 51 3.29 3.10 -7.73
N TYR A 52 3.15 1.78 -7.58
CA TYR A 52 4.29 0.84 -7.57
C TYR A 52 4.81 0.49 -8.97
N ALA A 53 4.11 0.84 -10.05
CA ALA A 53 4.46 0.42 -11.41
C ALA A 53 5.83 0.95 -11.88
N VAL A 54 6.30 2.08 -11.33
CA VAL A 54 7.61 2.66 -11.66
C VAL A 54 8.75 1.69 -11.35
N THR A 55 8.68 0.97 -10.23
CA THR A 55 9.71 0.01 -9.80
C THR A 55 9.90 -1.09 -10.83
N GLY A 56 8.80 -1.62 -11.40
CA GLY A 56 8.87 -2.65 -12.43
C GLY A 56 9.46 -2.13 -13.74
N LYS A 57 9.09 -0.90 -14.14
CA LYS A 57 9.63 -0.24 -15.34
C LYS A 57 11.13 -0.01 -15.23
N GLU A 58 11.58 0.51 -14.09
CA GLU A 58 13.00 0.77 -13.82
C GLU A 58 13.80 -0.52 -13.73
N THR A 59 13.29 -1.52 -13.00
CA THR A 59 13.94 -2.83 -12.89
C THR A 59 14.12 -3.48 -14.25
N ARG A 60 13.10 -3.43 -15.12
CA ARG A 60 13.19 -3.97 -16.48
C ARG A 60 14.25 -3.24 -17.31
N LYS A 61 14.27 -1.90 -17.27
CA LYS A 61 15.29 -1.11 -17.97
C LYS A 61 16.70 -1.46 -17.49
N GLN A 62 16.91 -1.48 -16.18
CA GLN A 62 18.20 -1.83 -15.57
C GLN A 62 18.64 -3.25 -15.92
N ALA A 63 17.69 -4.20 -15.98
CA ALA A 63 17.98 -5.58 -16.33
C ALA A 63 18.42 -5.74 -17.80
N LEU A 64 17.77 -5.02 -18.73
CA LEU A 64 18.16 -5.00 -20.14
C LEU A 64 19.55 -4.39 -20.33
N GLU A 65 19.83 -3.27 -19.65
CA GLU A 65 21.12 -2.58 -19.74
C GLU A 65 22.29 -3.40 -19.17
N LYS A 66 22.07 -4.11 -18.05
CA LYS A 66 23.16 -4.81 -17.34
C LYS A 66 23.38 -6.25 -17.78
N TRP A 67 22.32 -6.95 -18.17
CA TRP A 67 22.36 -8.40 -18.39
C TRP A 67 21.87 -8.82 -19.78
N GLY A 68 21.47 -7.87 -20.63
CA GLY A 68 20.87 -8.19 -21.94
C GLY A 68 19.56 -8.98 -21.81
N GLY A 69 18.92 -8.93 -20.64
CA GLY A 69 17.78 -9.77 -20.27
C GLY A 69 16.51 -9.41 -21.05
N THR A 70 16.41 -9.91 -22.29
CA THR A 70 15.13 -10.06 -22.96
C THR A 70 14.45 -11.29 -22.38
N TYR A 71 13.30 -11.12 -21.73
CA TYR A 71 12.32 -12.20 -21.71
C TYR A 71 11.94 -12.45 -23.17
N ALA A 72 12.52 -13.51 -23.76
CA ALA A 72 11.89 -14.22 -24.86
C ALA A 72 10.76 -15.08 -24.27
#